data_AF-A0A4Q5KKK2-F1
#
_entry.id   AF-A0A4Q5KKK2-F1
#
_cell.length_a   1.000
_cell.length_b   1.000
_cell.length_c   1.000
_cell.angle_alpha   90.00
_cell.angle_beta   90.00
_cell.angle_gamma   90.00
#
_symmetry.space_group_name_H-M   'P 1'
#
loop_
_entity.id
_entity.type
_entity.pdbx_description
1 polymer ?
#
loop_
_entity_poly.entity_id
_entity_poly.type
_entity_poly.pdbx_seq_one_letter_code
_entity_poly.pdbx_strand_id
1 'polypeptide(L)'
;MNRYVFLMLFSSFLVGCSYSVDTWVSSEDEPIITEQHTEEYWNKEGYFDGPCGWMKQEKVSTLPSLNSNGFLKGTDVVVEFADDDKILKEISVPANSMVIGADENSIYTNNGLKIGSDGSLSKASLELTSAKPIECPVAMIEYFGGSDYLICSEFELDNQTSRLFAFQGPCT
;
A
#
# COMPACT_ATOMS: atom_id res chain seq x y z
N MET A 1 -44.47 25.43 -30.50
CA MET A 1 -43.07 25.73 -30.17
C MET A 1 -42.52 24.60 -29.30
N ASN A 2 -41.83 23.63 -29.90
CA ASN A 2 -41.21 22.53 -29.16
C ASN A 2 -39.82 22.98 -28.69
N ARG A 3 -39.58 22.99 -27.38
CA ARG A 3 -38.26 23.17 -26.78
C ARG A 3 -37.59 21.80 -26.68
N TYR A 4 -36.57 21.58 -27.50
CA TYR A 4 -35.64 20.47 -27.33
C TYR A 4 -34.65 20.85 -26.23
N VAL A 5 -34.67 20.13 -25.10
CA VAL A 5 -33.64 20.22 -24.06
C VAL A 5 -32.51 19.28 -24.47
N PHE A 6 -31.40 19.85 -24.92
CA PHE A 6 -30.15 19.12 -25.12
C PHE A 6 -29.53 18.85 -23.75
N LEU A 7 -29.68 17.62 -23.25
CA LEU A 7 -28.89 17.11 -22.13
C LEU A 7 -27.48 16.81 -22.64
N MET A 8 -26.56 17.76 -22.45
CA MET A 8 -25.12 17.48 -22.58
C MET A 8 -24.70 16.63 -21.39
N LEU A 9 -24.56 15.33 -21.62
CA LEU A 9 -23.84 14.43 -20.73
C LEU A 9 -22.35 14.81 -20.79
N PHE A 10 -21.89 15.57 -19.79
CA PHE A 10 -20.47 15.71 -19.49
C PHE A 10 -19.95 14.34 -19.06
N SER A 11 -19.43 13.57 -20.01
CA SER A 11 -18.60 12.41 -19.71
C SER A 11 -17.24 12.94 -19.28
N SER A 12 -17.10 13.19 -17.97
CA SER A 12 -15.82 13.50 -17.35
C SER A 12 -14.91 12.28 -17.54
N PHE A 13 -14.05 12.31 -18.56
CA PHE A 13 -12.90 11.43 -18.64
C PHE A 13 -12.00 11.77 -17.44
N LEU A 14 -12.18 11.04 -16.34
CA LEU A 14 -11.19 10.95 -15.28
C LEU A 14 -9.95 10.34 -15.92
N VAL A 15 -9.03 11.18 -16.37
CA VAL A 15 -7.64 10.76 -16.60
C VAL A 15 -7.11 10.44 -15.20
N GLY A 16 -7.37 9.22 -14.75
CA GLY A 16 -6.92 8.76 -13.44
C GLY A 16 -5.41 8.89 -13.39
N CYS A 17 -4.89 9.60 -12.39
CA CYS A 17 -3.47 9.53 -12.09
C CYS A 17 -3.12 8.06 -11.83
N SER A 18 -2.15 7.53 -12.57
CA SER A 18 -1.57 6.22 -12.29
C SER A 18 -0.25 6.40 -11.57
N TYR A 19 0.02 5.50 -10.65
CA TYR A 19 1.21 5.45 -9.81
C TYR A 19 1.92 4.13 -10.07
N SER A 20 3.24 4.18 -10.20
CA SER A 20 4.05 2.96 -10.18
C SER A 20 4.16 2.48 -8.74
N VAL A 21 3.76 1.24 -8.50
CA VAL A 21 3.87 0.55 -7.21
C VAL A 21 4.58 -0.77 -7.43
N ASP A 22 5.36 -1.20 -6.46
CA ASP A 22 6.03 -2.49 -6.52
C ASP A 22 5.19 -3.54 -5.77
N THR A 23 5.22 -4.78 -6.27
CA THR A 23 4.49 -5.93 -5.70
C THR A 23 5.41 -7.15 -5.66
N TRP A 24 5.25 -8.01 -4.65
CA TRP A 24 5.91 -9.30 -4.59
C TRP A 24 5.34 -10.24 -5.64
N VAL A 25 6.22 -10.94 -6.35
CA VAL A 25 5.85 -12.00 -7.28
C VAL A 25 5.77 -13.30 -6.51
N SER A 26 4.70 -14.08 -6.73
CA SER A 26 4.58 -15.39 -6.09
C SER A 26 5.63 -16.34 -6.68
N SER A 27 6.10 -17.31 -5.89
CA SER A 27 7.06 -18.32 -6.35
C SER A 27 6.60 -19.10 -7.59
N GLU A 28 5.28 -19.21 -7.80
CA GLU A 28 4.70 -19.89 -8.97
C GLU A 28 4.75 -19.02 -10.24
N ASP A 29 4.83 -17.71 -10.08
CA ASP A 29 4.84 -16.70 -11.15
C ASP A 29 6.23 -16.07 -11.36
N GLU A 30 7.26 -16.56 -10.66
CA GLU A 30 8.62 -16.04 -10.75
C GLU A 30 9.18 -16.14 -12.19
N PRO A 31 9.83 -15.08 -12.69
CA PRO A 31 10.56 -15.10 -13.94
C PRO A 31 11.55 -16.26 -14.06
N ILE A 32 11.39 -17.07 -15.12
CA ILE A 32 12.37 -18.10 -15.47
C ILE A 32 13.36 -17.52 -16.47
N ILE A 33 14.61 -17.40 -16.06
CA ILE A 33 15.69 -16.89 -16.92
C ILE A 33 16.11 -17.98 -17.91
N THR A 34 16.05 -17.64 -19.20
CA THR A 34 16.44 -18.52 -20.31
C THR A 34 17.24 -17.73 -21.35
N GLU A 35 17.77 -18.41 -22.38
CA GLU A 35 18.43 -17.73 -23.51
C GLU A 35 17.49 -16.80 -24.29
N GLN A 36 16.18 -17.08 -24.27
CA GLN A 36 15.16 -16.29 -24.98
C GLN A 36 14.52 -15.21 -24.10
N HIS A 37 14.31 -15.51 -22.83
CA HIS A 37 13.82 -14.58 -21.81
C HIS A 37 14.93 -14.31 -20.81
N THR A 38 15.80 -13.37 -21.17
CA THR A 38 16.91 -12.93 -20.33
C THR A 38 16.40 -12.07 -19.17
N GLU A 39 17.27 -11.77 -18.22
CA GLU A 39 16.97 -10.79 -17.16
C GLU A 39 16.59 -9.42 -17.73
N GLU A 40 17.25 -8.98 -18.80
CA GLU A 40 16.92 -7.71 -19.47
C GLU A 40 15.50 -7.72 -20.08
N TYR A 41 15.06 -8.88 -20.59
CA TYR A 41 13.68 -9.04 -21.07
C TYR A 41 12.69 -8.84 -19.92
N TRP A 42 12.90 -9.53 -18.79
CA TRP A 42 12.01 -9.43 -17.62
C TRP A 42 12.02 -8.03 -17.00
N ASN A 43 13.18 -7.37 -16.96
CA ASN A 43 13.31 -5.97 -16.53
C ASN A 43 12.48 -5.02 -17.39
N LYS A 44 12.35 -5.27 -18.71
CA LYS A 44 11.48 -4.49 -19.61
C LYS A 44 10.00 -4.77 -19.39
N GLU A 45 9.66 -5.99 -18.97
CA GLU A 45 8.29 -6.36 -18.56
C GLU A 45 7.93 -5.87 -17.15
N GLY A 46 8.86 -5.17 -16.47
CA GLY A 46 8.65 -4.55 -15.17
C GLY A 46 8.99 -5.45 -13.98
N TYR A 47 9.52 -6.65 -14.22
CA TYR A 47 10.05 -7.51 -13.16
C TYR A 47 11.43 -7.05 -12.75
N PHE A 48 11.82 -7.23 -11.49
CA PHE A 48 13.18 -6.95 -11.05
C PHE A 48 13.50 -7.77 -9.80
N ASP A 49 14.79 -7.99 -9.57
CA ASP A 49 15.26 -8.64 -8.33
C ASP A 49 15.09 -7.68 -7.16
N GLY A 50 14.18 -8.03 -6.25
CA GLY A 50 13.87 -7.28 -5.06
C GLY A 50 14.61 -7.81 -3.83
N PRO A 51 14.45 -7.15 -2.68
CA PRO A 51 15.17 -7.54 -1.47
C PRO A 51 14.96 -9.00 -1.04
N CYS A 52 13.76 -9.56 -1.28
CA CYS A 52 13.37 -10.91 -0.85
C CYS A 52 12.82 -11.79 -1.97
N GLY A 53 13.28 -11.56 -3.19
CA GLY A 53 12.85 -12.28 -4.37
C GLY A 53 12.27 -11.35 -5.42
N TRP A 54 11.66 -11.95 -6.44
CA TRP A 54 11.17 -11.20 -7.58
C TRP A 54 10.05 -10.24 -7.18
N MET A 55 10.18 -9.03 -7.70
CA MET A 55 9.17 -8.00 -7.60
C MET A 55 8.71 -7.61 -9.00
N LYS A 56 7.55 -6.98 -9.06
CA LYS A 56 6.99 -6.44 -10.29
C LYS A 56 6.48 -5.03 -10.05
N GLN A 57 6.91 -4.10 -10.91
CA GLN A 57 6.39 -2.75 -10.93
C GLN A 57 5.10 -2.70 -11.74
N GLU A 58 4.03 -2.25 -11.09
CA GLU A 58 2.69 -2.15 -11.67
C GLU A 58 2.21 -0.70 -11.68
N LYS A 59 1.43 -0.34 -12.70
CA LYS A 59 0.76 0.97 -12.76
C LYS A 59 -0.67 0.85 -12.27
N VAL A 60 -0.96 1.48 -11.15
CA VAL A 60 -2.28 1.44 -10.51
C VAL A 60 -2.82 2.83 -10.23
N SER A 61 -4.14 2.97 -10.23
CA SER A 61 -4.81 4.21 -9.80
C SER A 61 -5.27 4.17 -8.34
N THR A 62 -5.26 2.99 -7.72
CA THR A 62 -5.72 2.74 -6.35
C THR A 62 -5.05 1.47 -5.79
N LEU A 63 -4.96 1.38 -4.47
CA LEU A 63 -4.66 0.16 -3.72
C LEU A 63 -5.87 -0.22 -2.87
N PRO A 64 -6.86 -0.94 -3.44
CA PRO A 64 -8.05 -1.33 -2.72
C PRO A 64 -7.74 -2.23 -1.51
N SER A 65 -8.66 -2.28 -0.55
CA SER A 65 -8.50 -3.13 0.64
C SER A 65 -8.39 -4.61 0.28
N LEU A 66 -7.76 -5.39 1.16
CA LEU A 66 -7.49 -6.82 0.95
C LEU A 66 -8.75 -7.64 0.63
N ASN A 67 -9.88 -7.25 1.21
CA ASN A 67 -11.16 -7.94 1.07
C ASN A 67 -12.00 -7.45 -0.11
N SER A 68 -11.47 -6.54 -0.94
CA SER A 68 -12.20 -5.94 -2.06
C SER A 68 -11.96 -6.65 -3.39
N ASN A 69 -12.95 -6.57 -4.27
CA ASN A 69 -12.78 -6.96 -5.67
C ASN A 69 -11.79 -6.01 -6.34
N GLY A 70 -10.65 -6.53 -6.79
CA GLY A 70 -9.56 -5.72 -7.35
C GLY A 70 -8.41 -5.46 -6.38
N PHE A 71 -8.35 -6.17 -5.25
CA PHE A 71 -7.14 -6.27 -4.44
C PHE A 71 -5.93 -6.61 -5.33
N LEU A 72 -4.87 -5.82 -5.18
CA LEU A 72 -3.62 -6.06 -5.87
C LEU A 72 -2.78 -7.07 -5.09
N LYS A 73 -2.67 -8.29 -5.62
CA LYS A 73 -1.83 -9.34 -5.02
C LYS A 73 -0.36 -8.90 -4.97
N GLY A 74 0.36 -9.41 -3.97
CA GLY A 74 1.77 -9.07 -3.75
C GLY A 74 1.99 -7.71 -3.08
N THR A 75 0.94 -7.04 -2.63
CA THR A 75 1.06 -5.86 -1.77
C THR A 75 1.34 -6.28 -0.32
N ASP A 76 2.03 -5.42 0.42
CA ASP A 76 2.18 -5.56 1.86
C ASP A 76 0.94 -5.03 2.59
N VAL A 77 0.83 -5.35 3.87
CA VAL A 77 -0.33 -5.02 4.70
C VAL A 77 0.11 -4.17 5.89
N VAL A 78 -0.59 -3.06 6.07
CA VAL A 78 -0.58 -2.28 7.30
C VAL A 78 -1.90 -2.50 8.02
N VAL A 79 -1.84 -2.88 9.29
CA VAL A 79 -3.00 -3.04 10.16
C VAL A 79 -3.11 -1.84 11.07
N GLU A 80 -4.24 -1.15 11.05
CA GLU A 80 -4.57 -0.16 12.07
C GLU A 80 -5.40 -0.82 13.16
N PHE A 81 -5.05 -0.52 14.41
CA PHE A 81 -5.69 -1.09 15.59
C PHE A 81 -5.99 -0.01 16.63
N ALA A 82 -6.95 -0.30 17.51
CA ALA A 82 -7.32 0.56 18.64
C ALA A 82 -6.46 0.26 19.87
N ASP A 83 -6.52 1.15 20.88
CA ASP A 83 -5.82 0.97 22.16
C ASP A 83 -6.23 -0.31 22.93
N ASP A 84 -7.37 -0.92 22.59
CA ASP A 84 -7.84 -2.21 23.11
C ASP A 84 -7.43 -3.40 22.23
N ASP A 85 -6.42 -3.21 21.38
CA ASP A 85 -5.84 -4.16 20.43
C ASP A 85 -6.77 -4.65 19.33
N LYS A 86 -7.99 -4.08 19.23
CA LYS A 86 -8.94 -4.45 18.19
C LYS A 86 -8.47 -3.93 16.83
N ILE A 87 -8.40 -4.82 15.85
CA ILE A 87 -8.18 -4.47 14.44
C ILE A 87 -9.32 -3.56 13.96
N LEU A 88 -8.96 -2.38 13.48
CA LEU A 88 -9.87 -1.40 12.90
C LEU A 88 -9.95 -1.54 11.39
N LYS A 89 -8.80 -1.69 10.71
CA LYS A 89 -8.72 -1.87 9.26
C LYS A 89 -7.37 -2.40 8.81
N GLU A 90 -7.39 -2.99 7.62
CA GLU A 90 -6.21 -3.42 6.88
C GLU A 90 -6.05 -2.53 5.65
N ILE A 91 -4.84 -2.07 5.41
CA ILE A 91 -4.50 -1.14 4.33
C ILE A 91 -3.44 -1.83 3.47
N SER A 92 -3.77 -2.03 2.19
CA SER A 92 -2.82 -2.50 1.19
C SER A 92 -1.81 -1.40 0.89
N VAL A 93 -0.52 -1.72 0.95
CA VAL A 93 0.57 -0.81 0.59
C VAL A 93 1.48 -1.48 -0.44
N PRO A 94 2.25 -0.73 -1.26
CA PRO A 94 3.21 -1.36 -2.15
C PRO A 94 4.14 -2.28 -1.36
N ALA A 95 4.59 -3.36 -1.98
CA ALA A 95 5.59 -4.22 -1.40
C ALA A 95 6.80 -3.40 -0.92
N ASN A 96 7.43 -3.88 0.15
CA ASN A 96 8.63 -3.29 0.73
C ASN A 96 8.41 -1.85 1.28
N SER A 97 7.19 -1.53 1.71
CA SER A 97 6.82 -0.19 2.19
C SER A 97 6.66 -0.13 3.70
N MET A 98 7.06 0.99 4.29
CA MET A 98 6.89 1.29 5.71
C MET A 98 6.01 2.52 5.89
N VAL A 99 5.18 2.52 6.92
CA VAL A 99 4.45 3.72 7.35
C VAL A 99 5.41 4.68 8.03
N ILE A 100 5.48 5.90 7.52
CA ILE A 100 6.30 6.99 8.06
C ILE A 100 5.46 8.18 8.52
N GLY A 101 4.15 8.13 8.28
CA GLY A 101 3.23 9.11 8.81
C GLY A 101 1.76 8.75 8.64
N ALA A 102 0.91 9.52 9.30
CA ALA A 102 -0.55 9.41 9.19
C ALA A 102 -1.22 10.78 9.36
N ASP A 103 -2.38 10.95 8.74
CA ASP A 103 -3.33 12.03 9.05
C ASP A 103 -4.66 11.42 9.52
N GLU A 104 -5.78 12.14 9.50
CA GLU A 104 -7.07 11.57 9.93
C GLU A 104 -7.56 10.41 9.04
N ASN A 105 -7.25 10.43 7.74
CA ASN A 105 -7.89 9.56 6.75
C ASN A 105 -6.90 8.77 5.88
N SER A 106 -5.60 8.98 6.06
CA SER A 106 -4.56 8.47 5.17
C SER A 106 -3.32 8.04 5.93
N ILE A 107 -2.47 7.26 5.27
CA ILE A 107 -1.10 6.96 5.70
C ILE A 107 -0.12 7.47 4.66
N TYR A 108 1.12 7.72 5.10
CA TYR A 108 2.25 8.13 4.29
C TYR A 108 3.30 7.05 4.35
N THR A 109 3.83 6.65 3.19
CA THR A 109 4.80 5.57 3.08
C THR A 109 6.16 6.07 2.63
N ASN A 110 7.23 5.37 3.02
CA ASN A 110 8.62 5.71 2.68
C ASN A 110 8.90 5.74 1.16
N ASN A 111 8.06 5.14 0.33
CA ASN A 111 8.13 5.20 -1.12
C ASN A 111 7.60 6.53 -1.73
N GLY A 112 7.10 7.46 -0.89
CA GLY A 112 6.59 8.77 -1.32
C GLY A 112 5.10 8.79 -1.71
N LEU A 113 4.34 7.76 -1.34
CA LEU A 113 2.89 7.71 -1.55
C LEU A 113 2.11 8.05 -0.27
N LYS A 114 1.06 8.84 -0.46
CA LYS A 114 -0.06 9.00 0.47
C LYS A 114 -1.18 8.07 0.02
N ILE A 115 -1.63 7.21 0.93
CA ILE A 115 -2.65 6.19 0.69
C ILE A 115 -3.85 6.51 1.58
N GLY A 116 -4.99 6.84 0.95
CA GLY A 116 -6.25 7.07 1.64
C GLY A 116 -6.85 5.77 2.18
N SER A 117 -7.72 5.88 3.17
CA SER A 117 -8.46 4.74 3.74
C SER A 117 -9.34 3.98 2.74
N ASP A 118 -9.68 4.60 1.61
CA ASP A 118 -10.39 4.02 0.48
C ASP A 118 -9.45 3.41 -0.59
N GLY A 119 -8.14 3.44 -0.35
CA GLY A 119 -7.12 3.01 -1.30
C GLY A 119 -6.74 4.06 -2.34
N SER A 120 -7.25 5.30 -2.25
CA SER A 120 -6.85 6.37 -3.16
C SER A 120 -5.35 6.71 -3.00
N LEU A 121 -4.68 7.00 -4.11
CA LEU A 121 -3.26 7.29 -4.14
C LEU A 121 -2.99 8.75 -4.50
N SER A 122 -2.03 9.36 -3.81
CA SER A 122 -1.47 10.66 -4.18
C SER A 122 0.02 10.72 -3.84
N LYS A 123 0.76 11.64 -4.48
CA LYS A 123 2.16 11.87 -4.11
C LYS A 123 2.20 12.59 -2.76
N ALA A 124 3.00 12.05 -1.85
CA ALA A 124 3.34 12.73 -0.62
C ALA A 124 4.64 13.51 -0.80
N SER A 125 4.69 14.75 -0.34
CA SER A 125 5.95 15.31 0.14
C SER A 125 6.27 14.59 1.44
N LEU A 126 7.47 14.02 1.55
CA LEU A 126 7.98 13.34 2.74
C LEU A 126 8.09 14.35 3.90
N GLU A 127 6.98 14.64 4.55
CA GLU A 127 6.98 15.26 5.87
C GLU A 127 6.95 14.12 6.89
N LEU A 128 8.07 13.95 7.58
CA LEU A 128 8.17 13.01 8.69
C LEU A 128 7.27 13.52 9.82
N THR A 129 6.11 12.91 9.99
CA THR A 129 5.37 13.01 11.26
C THR A 129 6.10 12.17 12.30
N SER A 130 6.08 12.58 13.57
CA SER A 130 6.76 11.85 14.65
C SER A 130 6.08 10.50 14.91
N ALA A 131 6.54 9.47 14.21
CA ALA A 131 6.25 8.08 14.56
C ALA A 131 6.94 7.76 15.89
N LYS A 132 6.17 7.28 16.86
CA LYS A 132 6.70 6.74 18.11
C LYS A 132 6.62 5.21 18.05
N PRO A 133 7.77 4.51 18.02
CA PRO A 133 7.77 3.05 18.13
C PRO A 133 7.11 2.63 19.44
N ILE A 134 6.26 1.61 19.37
CA ILE A 134 5.60 0.99 20.53
C ILE A 134 5.83 -0.52 20.52
N GLU A 135 5.66 -1.15 21.67
CA GLU A 135 5.61 -2.61 21.74
C GLU A 135 4.37 -3.11 21.00
N CYS A 136 4.54 -4.15 20.18
CA CYS A 136 3.42 -4.75 19.49
C CYS A 136 2.55 -5.54 20.45
N PRO A 137 1.23 -5.30 20.48
CA PRO A 137 0.34 -6.09 21.30
C PRO A 137 0.26 -7.52 20.79
N VAL A 138 -0.07 -8.46 21.69
CA VAL A 138 -0.15 -9.90 21.39
C VAL A 138 -1.07 -10.18 20.20
N ALA A 139 -2.19 -9.47 20.09
CA ALA A 139 -3.11 -9.61 18.96
C ALA A 139 -2.44 -9.32 17.61
N MET A 140 -1.55 -8.32 17.53
CA MET A 140 -0.83 -8.00 16.28
C MET A 140 0.27 -9.01 16.01
N ILE A 141 0.97 -9.48 17.05
CA ILE A 141 1.96 -10.55 16.94
C ILE A 141 1.30 -11.81 16.37
N GLU A 142 0.16 -12.23 16.92
CA GLU A 142 -0.60 -13.39 16.45
C GLU A 142 -1.13 -13.20 15.03
N TYR A 143 -1.67 -12.02 14.71
CA TYR A 143 -2.16 -11.69 13.36
C TYR A 143 -1.05 -11.87 12.30
N PHE A 144 0.16 -11.41 12.60
CA PHE A 144 1.32 -11.53 11.72
C PHE A 144 2.13 -12.83 11.91
N GLY A 145 1.52 -13.86 12.54
CA GLY A 145 2.11 -15.19 12.64
C GLY A 145 3.38 -15.27 13.50
N GLY A 146 3.58 -14.33 14.43
CA GLY A 146 4.76 -14.30 15.30
C GLY A 146 6.03 -13.76 14.64
N SER A 147 5.90 -12.93 13.59
CA SER A 147 7.05 -12.36 12.87
C SER A 147 7.97 -11.53 13.76
N ASP A 148 9.27 -11.82 13.71
CA ASP A 148 10.34 -11.06 14.39
C ASP A 148 10.56 -9.66 13.78
N TYR A 149 9.96 -9.38 12.63
CA TYR A 149 10.09 -8.12 11.88
C TYR A 149 8.84 -7.26 11.96
N LEU A 150 7.93 -7.60 12.88
CA LEU A 150 6.74 -6.81 13.14
C LEU A 150 7.13 -5.49 13.80
N ILE A 151 6.68 -4.40 13.21
CA ILE A 151 6.88 -3.04 13.71
C ILE A 151 5.53 -2.47 14.08
N CYS A 152 5.41 -1.96 15.30
CA CYS A 152 4.24 -1.22 15.76
C CYS A 152 4.62 0.22 16.06
N SER A 153 3.77 1.16 15.65
CA SER A 153 4.04 2.59 15.80
C SER A 153 2.77 3.36 16.09
N GLU A 154 2.91 4.33 16.97
CA GLU A 154 1.93 5.35 17.31
C GLU A 154 2.23 6.63 16.52
N PHE A 155 1.21 7.20 15.89
CA PHE A 155 1.28 8.48 15.20
C PHE A 155 0.31 9.45 15.84
N GLU A 156 0.85 10.48 16.49
CA GLU A 156 0.05 11.58 17.01
C GLU A 156 -0.33 12.53 15.87
N LEU A 157 -1.62 12.79 15.72
CA LEU A 157 -2.18 13.70 14.73
C LEU A 157 -2.28 15.12 15.30
N ASP A 158 -2.42 16.12 14.43
CA ASP A 158 -2.54 17.54 14.81
C ASP A 158 -3.70 17.83 15.79
N ASN A 159 -4.74 17.00 15.77
CA ASN A 159 -5.91 17.10 16.63
C ASN A 159 -5.72 16.39 18.00
N GLN A 160 -4.48 15.99 18.34
CA GLN A 160 -4.10 15.24 19.56
C GLN A 160 -4.74 13.85 19.68
N THR A 161 -5.24 13.30 18.57
CA THR A 161 -5.61 11.87 18.52
C THR A 161 -4.40 11.06 18.06
N SER A 162 -4.29 9.83 18.52
CA SER A 162 -3.27 8.89 18.05
C SER A 162 -3.89 7.85 17.12
N ARG A 163 -3.09 7.39 16.15
CA ARG A 163 -3.39 6.20 15.33
C ARG A 163 -2.28 5.19 15.54
N LEU A 164 -2.65 3.93 15.78
CA LEU A 164 -1.73 2.84 16.00
C LEU A 164 -1.68 1.95 14.77
N PHE A 165 -0.49 1.64 14.29
CA PHE A 165 -0.30 0.75 13.14
C PHE A 165 0.68 -0.36 13.45
N ALA A 166 0.40 -1.53 12.91
CA ALA A 166 1.29 -2.69 12.88
C ALA A 166 1.55 -3.06 11.42
N PHE A 167 2.81 -3.25 11.06
CA PHE A 167 3.20 -3.68 9.71
C PHE A 167 4.50 -4.48 9.78
N GLN A 168 4.66 -5.41 8.84
CA GLN A 168 5.94 -6.11 8.70
C GLN A 168 6.92 -5.23 7.94
N GLY A 169 8.15 -5.15 8.44
CA GLY A 169 9.22 -4.48 7.73
C GLY A 169 9.50 -5.14 6.38
N PRO A 170 10.08 -4.40 5.42
CA PRO A 170 10.57 -4.96 4.17
C PRO A 170 11.50 -6.14 4.43
N CYS A 171 11.26 -7.25 3.72
CA CYS A 171 12.02 -8.50 3.80
C CYS A 171 11.90 -9.33 5.08
N THR A 172 11.08 -10.37 5.01
CA THR A 172 11.07 -11.50 5.96
C THR A 172 11.15 -12.82 5.20
#